data_AF-A0A8H6V6T3-F1
#
_entry.id   AF-A0A8H6V6T3-F1
#
_cell.length_a   1.000
_cell.length_b   1.000
_cell.length_c   1.000
_cell.angle_alpha   90.00
_cell.angle_beta   90.00
_cell.angle_gamma   90.00
#
_symmetry.space_group_name_H-M   'P 1'
#
loop_
_entity.id
_entity.type
_entity.pdbx_description
1 polymer ?
#
loop_
_entity_poly.entity_id
_entity_poly.type
_entity_poly.pdbx_seq_one_letter_code
_entity_poly.pdbx_strand_id
1 'polypeptide(L)'
;MTNRTALNGLCPVPFLQEDLFPSTGGLAAWTYGDGLFEKASSASWISVAILPLCIFLLVSYAVLPVKFTHRHYLSICFTLGICFMEIAFIIPLGVNPDQCYNQITPNDMHSSLSCAFTGALLLFGGWMVVVWSFLRTVAFHLQVCWEVILGPKFMWGALIFGWVVPAIGLTVMLLLTGVSFRFGTVCHINIDRGLQDYWIPIIAFSVAALILQLATMGYCIHVYVKSLFDTDSTTNSSGLPSYSASVRTVSARQAYRRIRRVLQLQWRGVALVLIIIANVIFFAVTFIDLDSALKPTRANMEKALPWVACLAATEGDREKCDHEAAKVRPDEGLLLAVLILLSLVGFWNFILFARPSIFRGWADFYKNKFGRGEGRLEFVSADARGRLADTRSYEMLNSTGLPSYKSPSPMVRSPSPARMAGTKSPENGQFGRDARYVRPSMSFSSPRPPSASQGRDWDPKTTFAPAVHLEDDD
;
A
#
# COMPACT_ATOMS: atom_id res chain seq x y z
N MET A 1 -51.77 13.03 42.48
CA MET A 1 -51.58 11.60 42.18
C MET A 1 -51.25 11.49 40.71
N THR A 2 -49.97 11.38 40.38
CA THR A 2 -49.48 11.28 39.01
C THR A 2 -49.84 9.92 38.42
N ASN A 3 -50.45 9.93 37.24
CA ASN A 3 -50.80 8.75 36.44
C ASN A 3 -49.59 7.81 36.32
N ARG A 4 -49.53 6.76 37.13
CA ARG A 4 -48.61 5.64 36.92
C ARG A 4 -49.16 4.86 35.72
N THR A 5 -48.60 5.08 34.55
CA THR A 5 -48.73 4.12 33.44
C THR A 5 -48.18 2.77 33.92
N ALA A 6 -48.82 1.67 33.53
CA ALA A 6 -48.45 0.30 33.94
C ALA A 6 -46.96 -0.06 33.68
N LEU A 7 -46.30 0.74 32.83
CA LEU A 7 -44.94 0.55 32.33
C LEU A 7 -43.84 1.07 33.26
N ASN A 8 -44.20 1.94 34.22
CA ASN A 8 -43.22 2.57 35.09
C ASN A 8 -43.04 1.82 36.40
N GLY A 9 -44.02 1.00 36.79
CA GLY A 9 -44.05 0.29 38.06
C GLY A 9 -43.72 1.21 39.26
N LEU A 10 -42.59 0.96 39.93
CA LEU A 10 -42.05 1.75 41.04
C LEU A 10 -41.25 2.98 40.60
N CYS A 11 -40.82 3.03 39.34
CA CYS A 11 -40.00 4.09 38.79
C CYS A 11 -40.85 5.34 38.44
N PRO A 12 -40.33 6.56 38.66
CA PRO A 12 -41.01 7.78 38.22
C PRO A 12 -40.85 7.99 36.70
N VAL A 13 -41.81 8.65 36.04
CA VAL A 13 -41.64 9.09 34.63
C VAL A 13 -40.33 9.90 34.50
N PRO A 14 -39.47 9.65 33.50
CA PRO A 14 -39.62 8.81 32.30
C PRO A 14 -39.04 7.38 32.41
N PHE A 15 -38.77 6.91 33.63
CA PHE A 15 -38.10 5.63 33.88
C PHE A 15 -39.11 4.47 33.86
N LEU A 16 -38.70 3.36 33.26
CA LEU A 16 -39.47 2.13 33.10
C LEU A 16 -38.87 1.04 33.99
N GLN A 17 -39.71 0.13 34.50
CA GLN A 17 -39.23 -0.93 35.38
C GLN A 17 -38.53 -2.04 34.58
N GLU A 18 -37.29 -2.38 34.97
CA GLU A 18 -36.41 -3.32 34.26
C GLU A 18 -36.96 -4.75 34.19
N ASP A 19 -37.72 -5.18 35.19
CA ASP A 19 -38.29 -6.53 35.29
C ASP A 19 -39.49 -6.77 34.37
N LEU A 20 -40.05 -5.71 33.76
CA LEU A 20 -41.07 -5.80 32.73
C LEU A 20 -40.51 -6.26 31.37
N PHE A 21 -39.20 -6.50 31.31
CA PHE A 21 -38.46 -6.73 30.08
C PHE A 21 -37.69 -8.06 30.13
N PRO A 22 -37.82 -8.97 29.11
CA PRO A 22 -37.09 -10.24 29.09
C PRO A 22 -35.56 -10.11 29.25
N SER A 23 -34.95 -11.07 29.94
CA SER A 23 -33.56 -11.00 30.39
C SER A 23 -32.48 -11.33 29.36
N THR A 24 -32.86 -11.54 28.10
CA THR A 24 -31.96 -12.01 27.03
C THR A 24 -32.05 -11.12 25.80
N GLY A 25 -30.90 -10.76 25.23
CA GLY A 25 -30.76 -10.09 23.93
C GLY A 25 -30.55 -8.57 23.96
N GLY A 26 -30.91 -7.89 25.06
CA GLY A 26 -30.71 -6.44 25.23
C GLY A 26 -31.39 -5.57 24.17
N LEU A 27 -31.16 -4.25 24.24
CA LEU A 27 -31.79 -3.27 23.34
C LEU A 27 -31.60 -3.61 21.84
N ALA A 28 -30.44 -4.14 21.47
CA ALA A 28 -30.13 -4.48 20.07
C ALA A 28 -30.97 -5.65 19.54
N ALA A 29 -31.13 -6.75 20.29
CA ALA A 29 -31.99 -7.86 19.86
C ALA A 29 -33.47 -7.47 19.84
N TRP A 30 -33.86 -6.53 20.69
CA TRP A 30 -35.24 -6.05 20.72
C TRP A 30 -35.56 -5.12 19.56
N THR A 31 -34.56 -4.37 19.13
CA THR A 31 -34.69 -3.42 18.02
C THR A 31 -34.53 -4.14 16.67
N TYR A 32 -33.70 -5.18 16.58
CA TYR A 32 -33.30 -5.79 15.31
C TYR A 32 -33.57 -7.30 15.19
N GLY A 33 -33.72 -8.00 16.31
CA GLY A 33 -33.94 -9.45 16.33
C GLY A 33 -32.71 -10.25 15.97
N ASP A 34 -32.88 -11.57 15.91
CA ASP A 34 -31.80 -12.53 15.67
C ASP A 34 -31.19 -12.41 14.26
N GLY A 35 -31.96 -11.90 13.29
CA GLY A 35 -31.54 -11.76 11.90
C GLY A 35 -30.37 -10.78 11.69
N LEU A 36 -30.21 -9.76 12.55
CA LEU A 36 -29.04 -8.88 12.47
C LEU A 36 -27.77 -9.59 12.96
N PHE A 37 -27.89 -10.47 13.96
CA PHE A 37 -26.74 -11.23 14.49
C PHE A 37 -26.25 -12.28 13.48
N GLU A 38 -27.17 -12.96 12.80
CA GLU A 38 -26.83 -13.90 11.73
C GLU A 38 -26.14 -13.19 10.55
N LYS A 39 -26.66 -12.01 10.16
CA LYS A 39 -26.06 -11.18 9.11
C LYS A 39 -24.71 -10.59 9.53
N ALA A 40 -24.54 -10.16 10.78
CA ALA A 40 -23.26 -9.66 11.32
C ALA A 40 -22.19 -10.77 11.41
N SER A 41 -22.61 -12.01 11.66
CA SER A 41 -21.72 -13.19 11.59
C SER A 41 -21.11 -13.35 10.21
N SER A 42 -21.84 -13.01 9.14
CA SER A 42 -21.34 -13.09 7.76
C SER A 42 -20.13 -12.18 7.52
N ALA A 43 -20.14 -10.95 8.05
CA ALA A 43 -18.99 -10.04 7.97
C ALA A 43 -17.77 -10.56 8.73
N SER A 44 -18.00 -11.25 9.85
CA SER A 44 -16.93 -11.85 10.64
C SER A 44 -16.28 -13.04 9.90
N TRP A 45 -17.08 -13.88 9.22
CA TRP A 45 -16.57 -14.95 8.36
C TRP A 45 -15.82 -14.45 7.12
N ILE A 46 -16.24 -13.32 6.55
CA ILE A 46 -15.48 -12.63 5.48
C ILE A 46 -14.08 -12.26 5.99
N SER A 47 -14.00 -11.73 7.21
CA SER A 47 -12.74 -11.36 7.86
C SER A 47 -11.83 -12.59 8.09
N VAL A 48 -12.41 -13.74 8.47
CA VAL A 48 -11.68 -15.03 8.59
C VAL A 48 -11.04 -15.45 7.26
N ALA A 49 -11.71 -15.22 6.12
CA ALA A 49 -11.17 -15.55 4.80
C ALA A 49 -10.09 -14.55 4.34
N ILE A 50 -10.23 -13.27 4.71
CA ILE A 50 -9.36 -12.18 4.25
C ILE A 50 -8.09 -12.04 5.09
N LEU A 51 -8.14 -12.29 6.41
CA LEU A 51 -6.96 -12.17 7.27
C LEU A 51 -5.78 -13.03 6.79
N PRO A 52 -5.95 -14.32 6.39
CA PRO A 52 -4.87 -15.12 5.82
C PRO A 52 -4.23 -14.50 4.57
N LEU A 53 -5.01 -13.80 3.73
CA LEU A 53 -4.49 -13.10 2.56
C LEU A 53 -3.60 -11.91 2.97
N CYS A 54 -4.01 -11.16 4.00
CA CYS A 54 -3.20 -10.07 4.55
C CYS A 54 -1.92 -10.60 5.23
N ILE A 55 -2.04 -11.68 6.00
CA ILE A 55 -0.89 -12.38 6.61
C ILE A 55 0.06 -12.88 5.52
N PHE A 56 -0.45 -13.47 4.44
CA PHE A 56 0.37 -13.89 3.31
C PHE A 56 1.19 -12.74 2.72
N LEU A 57 0.61 -11.54 2.60
CA LEU A 57 1.38 -10.35 2.16
C LEU A 57 2.48 -9.98 3.17
N LEU A 58 2.17 -9.94 4.47
CA LEU A 58 3.16 -9.63 5.50
C LEU A 58 4.30 -10.66 5.54
N VAL A 59 3.97 -11.95 5.48
CA VAL A 59 4.95 -13.05 5.40
C VAL A 59 5.77 -12.94 4.11
N SER A 60 5.13 -12.63 2.98
CA SER A 60 5.84 -12.37 1.72
C SER A 60 6.82 -11.21 1.88
N TYR A 61 6.44 -10.13 2.56
CA TYR A 61 7.32 -9.01 2.84
C TYR A 61 8.45 -9.37 3.79
N ALA A 62 8.28 -10.30 4.72
CA ALA A 62 9.33 -10.74 5.64
C ALA A 62 10.33 -11.68 4.96
N VAL A 63 9.84 -12.68 4.22
CA VAL A 63 10.63 -13.81 3.71
C VAL A 63 11.23 -13.54 2.33
N LEU A 64 10.45 -12.97 1.40
CA LEU A 64 10.90 -12.83 0.01
C LEU A 64 11.78 -11.58 -0.18
N PRO A 65 12.79 -11.66 -1.07
CA PRO A 65 13.66 -10.52 -1.34
C PRO A 65 12.91 -9.37 -2.03
N VAL A 66 13.43 -8.15 -1.83
CA VAL A 66 12.83 -6.89 -2.30
C VAL A 66 12.57 -6.88 -3.81
N LYS A 67 13.37 -7.62 -4.60
CA LYS A 67 13.18 -7.77 -6.05
C LYS A 67 11.81 -8.33 -6.45
N PHE A 68 11.17 -9.15 -5.61
CA PHE A 68 9.86 -9.72 -5.89
C PHE A 68 8.73 -8.93 -5.23
N THR A 69 8.97 -8.43 -4.01
CA THR A 69 7.94 -7.79 -3.20
C THR A 69 7.81 -6.30 -3.45
N HIS A 70 8.91 -5.63 -3.83
CA HIS A 70 9.03 -4.17 -3.82
C HIS A 70 8.47 -3.56 -2.52
N ARG A 71 8.75 -4.23 -1.39
CA ARG A 71 8.20 -3.86 -0.09
C ARG A 71 8.56 -2.43 0.29
N HIS A 72 7.59 -1.70 0.82
CA HIS A 72 7.74 -0.34 1.31
C HIS A 72 7.13 -0.25 2.71
N TYR A 73 7.80 0.43 3.65
CA TYR A 73 7.38 0.49 5.06
C TYR A 73 5.95 1.02 5.23
N LEU A 74 5.54 2.02 4.43
CA LEU A 74 4.16 2.53 4.43
C LEU A 74 3.13 1.44 4.08
N SER A 75 3.43 0.57 3.12
CA SER A 75 2.53 -0.55 2.77
C SER A 75 2.49 -1.60 3.88
N ILE A 76 3.63 -1.90 4.51
CA ILE A 76 3.69 -2.87 5.60
C ILE A 76 2.87 -2.40 6.80
N CYS A 77 3.08 -1.18 7.27
CA CYS A 77 2.37 -0.63 8.43
C CYS A 77 0.87 -0.45 8.16
N PHE A 78 0.52 -0.08 6.92
CA PHE A 78 -0.86 -0.02 6.48
C PHE A 78 -1.54 -1.42 6.52
N THR A 79 -0.90 -2.46 5.98
CA THR A 79 -1.43 -3.83 6.05
C THR A 79 -1.49 -4.36 7.49
N LEU A 80 -0.56 -3.97 8.37
CA LEU A 80 -0.63 -4.28 9.81
C LEU A 80 -1.87 -3.65 10.47
N GLY A 81 -2.18 -2.39 10.15
CA GLY A 81 -3.41 -1.73 10.62
C GLY A 81 -4.67 -2.48 10.23
N ILE A 82 -4.74 -2.96 8.98
CA ILE A 82 -5.86 -3.80 8.51
C ILE A 82 -5.93 -5.10 9.30
N CYS A 83 -4.80 -5.79 9.53
CA CYS A 83 -4.81 -7.03 10.29
C CYS A 83 -5.38 -6.83 11.70
N PHE A 84 -5.10 -5.71 12.38
CA PHE A 84 -5.73 -5.41 13.67
C PHE A 84 -7.25 -5.27 13.57
N MET A 85 -7.77 -4.60 12.53
CA MET A 85 -9.22 -4.51 12.32
C MET A 85 -9.84 -5.88 12.05
N GLU A 86 -9.25 -6.69 11.16
CA GLU A 86 -9.77 -8.02 10.80
C GLU A 86 -9.82 -8.96 12.02
N ILE A 87 -8.77 -8.93 12.86
CA ILE A 87 -8.72 -9.71 14.11
C ILE A 87 -9.88 -9.34 15.05
N ALA A 88 -10.27 -8.07 15.10
CA ALA A 88 -11.38 -7.62 15.94
C ALA A 88 -12.73 -8.25 15.56
N PHE A 89 -12.93 -8.61 14.30
CA PHE A 89 -14.13 -9.34 13.84
C PHE A 89 -14.03 -10.86 14.06
N ILE A 90 -12.81 -11.40 14.13
CA ILE A 90 -12.59 -12.85 14.27
C ILE A 90 -12.71 -13.31 15.73
N ILE A 91 -12.17 -12.53 16.68
CA ILE A 91 -12.19 -12.89 18.11
C ILE A 91 -13.61 -13.20 18.63
N PRO A 92 -14.65 -12.40 18.33
CA PRO A 92 -15.99 -12.66 18.82
C PRO A 92 -16.59 -13.99 18.34
N LEU A 93 -16.18 -14.51 17.17
CA LEU A 93 -16.63 -15.82 16.66
C LEU A 93 -16.15 -16.99 17.52
N GLY A 94 -14.96 -16.88 18.09
CA GLY A 94 -14.37 -17.94 18.92
C GLY A 94 -14.82 -17.87 20.38
N VAL A 95 -15.03 -16.66 20.90
CA VAL A 95 -15.37 -16.46 22.32
C VAL A 95 -16.88 -16.52 22.56
N ASN A 96 -17.72 -16.13 21.59
CA ASN A 96 -19.16 -15.93 21.76
C ASN A 96 -19.50 -15.16 23.04
N PRO A 97 -19.04 -13.90 23.16
CA PRO A 97 -19.15 -13.15 24.41
C PRO A 97 -20.61 -12.80 24.74
N ASP A 98 -20.97 -12.87 26.01
CA ASP A 98 -22.22 -12.33 26.51
C ASP A 98 -22.26 -10.82 26.27
N GLN A 99 -23.24 -10.34 25.50
CA GLN A 99 -23.26 -8.93 25.08
C GLN A 99 -23.93 -8.02 26.11
N CYS A 100 -24.69 -8.58 27.06
CA CYS A 100 -25.49 -7.84 28.02
C CYS A 100 -24.96 -8.06 29.45
N TYR A 101 -24.79 -6.97 30.20
CA TYR A 101 -24.47 -7.00 31.63
C TYR A 101 -25.72 -7.30 32.47
N ASN A 102 -26.84 -6.66 32.11
CA ASN A 102 -28.18 -6.91 32.65
C ASN A 102 -29.23 -6.85 31.53
N GLN A 103 -30.53 -6.83 31.86
CA GLN A 103 -31.61 -6.90 30.87
C GLN A 103 -31.56 -5.77 29.82
N ILE A 104 -30.99 -4.62 30.16
CA ILE A 104 -31.02 -3.42 29.31
C ILE A 104 -29.63 -2.84 28.98
N THR A 105 -28.59 -3.18 29.74
CA THR A 105 -27.26 -2.56 29.68
C THR A 105 -26.28 -3.50 28.97
N PRO A 106 -25.62 -3.05 27.88
CA PRO A 106 -24.59 -3.85 27.21
C PRO A 106 -23.32 -3.96 28.08
N ASN A 107 -22.60 -5.07 27.95
CA ASN A 107 -21.25 -5.19 28.48
C ASN A 107 -20.31 -4.19 27.79
N ASP A 108 -19.39 -3.66 28.57
CA ASP A 108 -18.39 -2.68 28.20
C ASP A 108 -16.97 -3.21 28.41
N MET A 109 -15.96 -2.37 28.19
CA MET A 109 -14.56 -2.75 28.42
C MET A 109 -14.22 -3.14 29.86
N HIS A 110 -15.01 -2.71 30.84
CA HIS A 110 -14.75 -2.96 32.26
C HIS A 110 -15.36 -4.28 32.73
N SER A 111 -16.46 -4.69 32.10
CA SER A 111 -17.18 -5.93 32.36
C SER A 111 -16.73 -7.10 31.46
N SER A 112 -16.24 -6.83 30.25
CA SER A 112 -15.79 -7.86 29.29
C SER A 112 -14.43 -7.53 28.66
N LEU A 113 -13.43 -8.35 28.97
CA LEU A 113 -12.09 -8.26 28.36
C LEU A 113 -12.15 -8.47 26.84
N SER A 114 -13.04 -9.34 26.37
CA SER A 114 -13.24 -9.58 24.94
C SER A 114 -13.73 -8.32 24.23
N CYS A 115 -14.65 -7.56 24.84
CA CYS A 115 -15.05 -6.25 24.32
C CYS A 115 -13.86 -5.29 24.32
N ALA A 116 -13.13 -5.20 25.44
CA ALA A 116 -11.99 -4.30 25.57
C ALA A 116 -10.95 -4.54 24.45
N PHE A 117 -10.52 -5.79 24.24
CA PHE A 117 -9.53 -6.11 23.21
C PHE A 117 -10.07 -5.94 21.79
N THR A 118 -11.29 -6.41 21.49
CA THR A 118 -11.84 -6.31 20.13
C THR A 118 -12.13 -4.87 19.75
N GLY A 119 -12.74 -4.08 20.65
CA GLY A 119 -12.97 -2.66 20.43
C GLY A 119 -11.66 -1.88 20.29
N ALA A 120 -10.66 -2.16 21.13
CA ALA A 120 -9.34 -1.54 21.02
C ALA A 120 -8.66 -1.87 19.68
N LEU A 121 -8.65 -3.13 19.26
CA LEU A 121 -8.04 -3.58 18.00
C LEU A 121 -8.75 -2.98 16.78
N LEU A 122 -10.07 -2.93 16.79
CA LEU A 122 -10.88 -2.37 15.70
C LEU A 122 -10.55 -0.89 15.50
N LEU A 123 -10.64 -0.10 16.58
CA LEU A 123 -10.47 1.34 16.54
C LEU A 123 -9.00 1.74 16.35
N PHE A 124 -8.05 1.00 16.95
CA PHE A 124 -6.62 1.18 16.69
C PHE A 124 -6.26 0.87 15.23
N GLY A 125 -6.81 -0.22 14.69
CA GLY A 125 -6.68 -0.56 13.28
C GLY A 125 -7.23 0.54 12.36
N GLY A 126 -8.39 1.11 12.69
CA GLY A 126 -8.98 2.25 11.99
C GLY A 126 -8.06 3.48 12.00
N TRP A 127 -7.54 3.86 13.17
CA TRP A 127 -6.55 4.92 13.31
C TRP A 127 -5.30 4.67 12.46
N MET A 128 -4.74 3.46 12.52
CA MET A 128 -3.58 3.07 11.73
C MET A 128 -3.88 3.23 10.23
N VAL A 129 -4.96 2.64 9.73
CA VAL A 129 -5.33 2.70 8.30
C VAL A 129 -5.45 4.14 7.81
N VAL A 130 -6.09 5.02 8.59
CA VAL A 130 -6.30 6.43 8.23
C VAL A 130 -4.99 7.22 8.26
N VAL A 131 -4.20 7.09 9.32
CA VAL A 131 -2.93 7.83 9.46
C VAL A 131 -1.91 7.37 8.42
N TRP A 132 -1.78 6.06 8.17
CA TRP A 132 -0.89 5.55 7.12
C TRP A 132 -1.36 5.91 5.71
N SER A 133 -2.67 5.99 5.49
CA SER A 133 -3.25 6.53 4.25
C SER A 133 -2.83 7.99 4.04
N PHE A 134 -2.99 8.84 5.07
CA PHE A 134 -2.55 10.23 5.04
C PHE A 134 -1.04 10.36 4.78
N LEU A 135 -0.19 9.63 5.51
CA LEU A 135 1.26 9.64 5.31
C LEU A 135 1.66 9.21 3.89
N ARG A 136 0.94 8.25 3.31
CA ARG A 136 1.14 7.83 1.92
C ARG A 136 0.75 8.92 0.93
N THR A 137 -0.34 9.62 1.17
CA THR A 137 -0.73 10.77 0.34
C THR A 137 0.29 11.89 0.42
N VAL A 138 0.79 12.22 1.62
CA VAL A 138 1.84 13.23 1.81
C VAL A 138 3.11 12.81 1.06
N ALA A 139 3.54 11.56 1.20
CA ALA A 139 4.69 11.03 0.47
C ALA A 139 4.54 11.16 -1.05
N PHE A 140 3.35 10.83 -1.57
CA PHE A 140 3.05 10.95 -3.00
C PHE A 140 3.01 12.42 -3.46
N HIS A 141 2.38 13.30 -2.68
CA HIS A 141 2.32 14.74 -2.96
C HIS A 141 3.72 15.36 -3.00
N LEU A 142 4.58 15.04 -2.04
CA LEU A 142 5.96 15.52 -1.98
C LEU A 142 6.81 15.02 -3.16
N GLN A 143 6.64 13.76 -3.58
CA GLN A 143 7.37 13.20 -4.72
C GLN A 143 6.95 13.80 -6.06
N VAL A 144 5.67 14.12 -6.22
CA VAL A 144 5.09 14.55 -7.50
C VAL A 144 5.07 16.07 -7.63
N CYS A 145 4.49 16.77 -6.66
CA CYS A 145 4.29 18.22 -6.74
C CYS A 145 5.53 19.00 -6.30
N TRP A 146 6.29 18.47 -5.34
CA TRP A 146 7.51 19.12 -4.81
C TRP A 146 8.80 18.45 -5.26
N GLU A 147 8.69 17.36 -6.04
CA GLU A 147 9.83 16.65 -6.61
C GLU A 147 10.87 16.14 -5.58
N VAL A 148 10.49 16.02 -4.30
CA VAL A 148 11.38 15.63 -3.21
C VAL A 148 11.64 14.13 -3.21
N ILE A 149 12.91 13.74 -3.11
CA ILE A 149 13.32 12.34 -2.90
C ILE A 149 13.17 12.02 -1.41
N LEU A 150 12.34 11.02 -1.09
CA LEU A 150 12.09 10.62 0.30
C LEU A 150 13.31 9.88 0.87
N GLY A 151 14.08 10.57 1.71
CA GLY A 151 15.23 10.00 2.42
C GLY A 151 14.89 9.42 3.82
N PRO A 152 15.91 9.05 4.61
CA PRO A 152 15.74 8.41 5.93
C PRO A 152 15.03 9.28 6.96
N LYS A 153 15.23 10.61 6.88
CA LYS A 153 14.58 11.57 7.79
C LYS A 153 13.06 11.50 7.67
N PHE A 154 12.56 11.44 6.43
CA PHE A 154 11.13 11.26 6.18
C PHE A 154 10.65 9.88 6.63
N MET A 155 11.43 8.82 6.38
CA MET A 155 11.10 7.46 6.82
C MET A 155 10.89 7.38 8.34
N TRP A 156 11.85 7.85 9.14
CA TRP A 156 11.71 7.85 10.60
C TRP A 156 10.62 8.78 11.10
N GLY A 157 10.47 9.96 10.49
CA GLY A 157 9.37 10.87 10.80
C GLY A 157 8.00 10.24 10.57
N ALA A 158 7.81 9.59 9.42
CA ALA A 158 6.58 8.87 9.08
C ALA A 158 6.35 7.66 10.00
N LEU A 159 7.42 6.94 10.39
CA LEU A 159 7.30 5.84 11.34
C LEU A 159 6.86 6.30 12.72
N ILE A 160 7.53 7.32 13.27
CA ILE A 160 7.18 7.88 14.58
C ILE A 160 5.73 8.41 14.54
N PHE A 161 5.41 9.25 13.56
CA PHE A 161 4.07 9.81 13.43
C PHE A 161 2.99 8.74 13.25
N GLY A 162 3.24 7.77 12.36
CA GLY A 162 2.30 6.72 11.99
C GLY A 162 2.00 5.71 13.09
N TRP A 163 2.86 5.57 14.10
CA TRP A 163 2.61 4.72 15.27
C TRP A 163 2.14 5.52 16.49
N VAL A 164 2.74 6.69 16.73
CA VAL A 164 2.45 7.50 17.92
C VAL A 164 1.05 8.09 17.86
N VAL A 165 0.62 8.62 16.70
CA VAL A 165 -0.72 9.24 16.60
C VAL A 165 -1.83 8.21 16.85
N PRO A 166 -1.83 7.01 16.20
CA PRO A 166 -2.79 5.96 16.54
C PRO A 166 -2.73 5.50 17.99
N ALA A 167 -1.54 5.40 18.60
CA ALA A 167 -1.40 4.97 19.99
C ALA A 167 -1.98 6.01 20.97
N ILE A 168 -1.74 7.30 20.73
CA ILE A 168 -2.34 8.38 21.52
C ILE A 168 -3.85 8.40 21.31
N GLY A 169 -4.33 8.32 20.07
CA GLY A 169 -5.76 8.28 19.75
C GLY A 169 -6.47 7.12 20.46
N LEU A 170 -5.88 5.92 20.42
CA LEU A 170 -6.36 4.74 21.14
C LEU A 170 -6.42 5.00 22.65
N THR A 171 -5.37 5.57 23.23
CA THR A 171 -5.30 5.83 24.67
C THR A 171 -6.38 6.84 25.10
N VAL A 172 -6.52 7.94 24.37
CA VAL A 172 -7.51 9.00 24.67
C VAL A 172 -8.92 8.44 24.57
N MET A 173 -9.27 7.75 23.47
CA MET A 173 -10.62 7.26 23.28
C MET A 173 -10.99 6.16 24.29
N LEU A 174 -10.06 5.30 24.70
CA LEU A 174 -10.34 4.27 25.72
C LEU A 174 -10.49 4.88 27.12
N LEU A 175 -9.72 5.92 27.47
CA LEU A 175 -9.80 6.56 28.78
C LEU A 175 -11.01 7.49 28.94
N LEU A 176 -11.39 8.21 27.87
CA LEU A 176 -12.43 9.25 27.94
C LEU A 176 -13.81 8.76 27.48
N THR A 177 -13.87 7.89 26.48
CA THR A 177 -15.14 7.44 25.87
C THR A 177 -15.46 5.97 26.20
N GLY A 178 -14.46 5.10 26.06
CA GLY A 178 -14.61 3.66 26.21
C GLY A 178 -15.27 2.94 25.03
N VAL A 179 -15.40 1.62 25.14
CA VAL A 179 -16.01 0.74 24.13
C VAL A 179 -17.02 -0.19 24.77
N SER A 180 -18.08 -0.52 24.03
CA SER A 180 -19.15 -1.43 24.45
C SER A 180 -19.71 -2.22 23.27
N PHE A 181 -20.44 -3.31 23.55
CA PHE A 181 -21.13 -4.06 22.50
C PHE A 181 -22.26 -3.23 21.90
N ARG A 182 -22.25 -3.07 20.57
CA ARG A 182 -23.24 -2.25 19.86
C ARG A 182 -23.85 -2.94 18.63
N PHE A 183 -23.08 -3.76 17.92
CA PHE A 183 -23.51 -4.41 16.67
C PHE A 183 -23.43 -5.92 16.82
N GLY A 184 -24.32 -6.45 17.66
CA GLY A 184 -24.29 -7.83 18.08
C GLY A 184 -23.02 -8.15 18.86
N THR A 185 -22.18 -9.02 18.33
CA THR A 185 -20.94 -9.47 19.00
C THR A 185 -19.76 -8.50 18.82
N VAL A 186 -19.92 -7.42 18.05
CA VAL A 186 -18.86 -6.45 17.78
C VAL A 186 -18.87 -5.31 18.80
N CYS A 187 -17.73 -5.11 19.46
CA CYS A 187 -17.48 -4.02 20.37
C CYS A 187 -17.03 -2.76 19.60
N HIS A 188 -17.64 -1.62 19.87
CA HIS A 188 -17.36 -0.35 19.19
C HIS A 188 -17.32 0.82 20.19
N ILE A 189 -16.87 1.99 19.74
CA ILE A 189 -16.83 3.20 20.58
C ILE A 189 -18.22 3.59 21.10
N ASN A 190 -18.26 4.04 22.35
CA ASN A 190 -19.47 4.53 22.99
C ASN A 190 -19.95 5.86 22.35
N ILE A 191 -21.25 6.15 22.46
CA ILE A 191 -21.87 7.36 21.89
C ILE A 191 -21.42 8.61 22.65
N ASP A 192 -21.26 8.51 23.97
CA ASP A 192 -20.86 9.65 24.78
C ASP A 192 -19.41 10.03 24.43
N ARG A 193 -19.20 11.26 23.95
CA ARG A 193 -17.91 11.79 23.46
C ARG A 193 -17.25 11.07 22.26
N GLY A 194 -17.78 9.94 21.78
CA GLY A 194 -17.20 9.20 20.64
C GLY A 194 -17.05 10.01 19.36
N LEU A 195 -17.92 11.00 19.13
CA LEU A 195 -17.77 11.97 18.04
C LEU A 195 -16.45 12.76 18.15
N GLN A 196 -16.15 13.27 19.33
CA GLN A 196 -15.01 14.15 19.58
C GLN A 196 -13.70 13.37 19.66
N ASP A 197 -13.72 12.22 20.33
CA ASP A 197 -12.50 11.48 20.65
C ASP A 197 -12.04 10.57 19.50
N TYR A 198 -12.93 10.20 18.57
CA TYR A 198 -12.61 9.29 17.46
C TYR A 198 -12.99 9.84 16.09
N TRP A 199 -14.28 10.12 15.85
CA TRP A 199 -14.75 10.42 14.50
C TRP A 199 -14.23 11.74 13.93
N ILE A 200 -14.24 12.82 14.71
CA ILE A 200 -13.72 14.13 14.28
C ILE A 200 -12.23 14.03 13.87
N PRO A 201 -11.33 13.47 14.71
CA PRO A 201 -9.93 13.30 14.32
C PRO A 201 -9.74 12.45 13.06
N ILE A 202 -10.45 11.32 12.94
CA ILE A 202 -10.35 10.42 11.78
C ILE A 202 -10.83 11.10 10.50
N ILE A 203 -11.94 11.85 10.55
CA ILE A 203 -12.44 12.65 9.44
C ILE A 203 -11.44 13.74 9.06
N ALA A 204 -10.84 14.43 10.04
CA ALA A 204 -9.87 15.48 9.77
C ALA A 204 -8.67 14.97 8.97
N PHE A 205 -8.09 13.83 9.37
CA PHE A 205 -7.01 13.18 8.62
C PHE A 205 -7.46 12.74 7.23
N SER A 206 -8.67 12.19 7.11
CA SER A 206 -9.21 11.70 5.84
C SER A 206 -9.47 12.84 4.84
N VAL A 207 -10.02 13.97 5.31
CA VAL A 207 -10.25 15.17 4.49
C VAL A 207 -8.94 15.82 4.09
N ALA A 208 -7.97 15.93 5.00
CA ALA A 208 -6.63 16.43 4.67
C ALA A 208 -5.94 15.55 3.61
N ALA A 209 -6.04 14.23 3.74
CA ALA A 209 -5.57 13.29 2.74
C ALA A 209 -6.31 13.46 1.40
N LEU A 210 -7.64 13.62 1.42
CA LEU A 210 -8.42 13.81 0.21
C LEU A 210 -8.00 15.08 -0.54
N ILE A 211 -7.86 16.21 0.17
CA ILE A 211 -7.43 17.49 -0.42
C ILE A 211 -6.07 17.35 -1.07
N LEU A 212 -5.08 16.77 -0.37
CA LEU A 212 -3.74 16.55 -0.92
C LEU A 212 -3.77 15.63 -2.14
N GLN A 213 -4.57 14.57 -2.10
CA GLN A 213 -4.70 13.60 -3.18
C GLN A 213 -5.35 14.22 -4.43
N LEU A 214 -6.38 15.04 -4.26
CA LEU A 214 -7.03 15.78 -5.34
C LEU A 214 -6.11 16.85 -5.91
N ALA A 215 -5.37 17.58 -5.07
CA ALA A 215 -4.39 18.57 -5.51
C ALA A 215 -3.27 17.91 -6.35
N THR A 216 -2.74 16.76 -5.90
CA THR A 216 -1.72 16.02 -6.67
C THR A 216 -2.29 15.50 -8.00
N MET A 217 -3.53 15.00 -8.00
CA MET A 217 -4.16 14.55 -9.23
C MET A 217 -4.38 15.71 -10.21
N GLY A 218 -4.87 16.85 -9.72
CA GLY A 218 -5.02 18.07 -10.51
C GLY A 218 -3.70 18.55 -11.11
N TYR A 219 -2.61 18.52 -10.33
CA TYR A 219 -1.28 18.84 -10.84
C TYR A 219 -0.81 17.85 -11.92
N CYS A 220 -1.04 16.55 -11.73
CA CYS A 220 -0.72 15.53 -12.75
C CYS A 220 -1.47 15.79 -14.06
N ILE A 221 -2.76 16.12 -13.98
CA ILE A 221 -3.61 16.45 -15.13
C ILE A 221 -3.09 17.72 -15.81
N HIS A 222 -2.79 18.78 -15.05
CA HIS A 222 -2.27 20.03 -15.59
C HIS A 222 -0.95 19.82 -16.35
N VAL A 223 0.01 19.08 -15.78
CA VAL A 223 1.28 18.76 -16.45
C VAL A 223 1.07 17.89 -17.68
N TYR A 224 0.15 16.92 -17.61
CA TYR A 224 -0.21 16.10 -18.76
C TYR A 224 -0.76 16.94 -19.92
N VAL A 225 -1.74 17.80 -19.64
CA VAL A 225 -2.34 18.71 -20.64
C VAL A 225 -1.26 19.63 -21.24
N LYS A 226 -0.42 20.24 -20.40
CA LYS A 226 0.69 21.07 -20.86
C LYS A 226 1.69 20.29 -21.74
N SER A 227 1.95 19.02 -21.43
CA SER A 227 2.84 18.17 -22.23
C SER A 227 2.30 17.81 -23.62
N LEU A 228 0.97 17.84 -23.79
CA LEU A 228 0.32 17.67 -25.09
C LEU A 228 0.43 18.94 -25.95
N PHE A 229 0.32 20.11 -25.32
CA PHE A 229 0.43 21.40 -26.01
C PHE A 229 1.88 21.86 -26.24
N ASP A 230 2.85 21.28 -25.54
CA ASP A 230 4.29 21.44 -25.81
C ASP A 230 4.62 20.76 -27.15
N THR A 231 4.17 21.36 -28.25
CA THR A 231 4.44 20.98 -29.65
C THR A 231 5.41 21.99 -30.26
N ASP A 232 6.45 22.37 -29.52
CA ASP A 232 7.60 23.01 -30.14
C ASP A 232 8.44 21.93 -30.82
N SER A 233 8.37 21.99 -32.14
CA SER A 233 9.23 21.38 -33.14
C SER A 233 10.67 21.13 -32.67
N THR A 234 11.06 19.85 -32.61
CA THR A 234 12.47 19.44 -32.80
C THR A 234 12.91 19.58 -34.27
N THR A 235 12.45 20.60 -34.98
CA THR A 235 12.78 20.81 -36.40
C THR A 235 13.49 22.15 -36.57
N ASN A 236 14.77 22.03 -36.91
CA ASN A 236 15.64 23.01 -37.58
C ASN A 236 16.02 24.28 -36.82
N SER A 237 16.98 24.16 -35.89
CA SER A 237 18.11 25.09 -35.95
C SER A 237 19.42 24.34 -35.73
N SER A 238 20.20 24.24 -36.81
CA SER A 238 21.63 23.92 -36.82
C SER A 238 22.45 25.08 -36.24
N GLY A 239 22.01 25.65 -35.12
CA GLY A 239 22.74 26.67 -34.37
C GLY A 239 23.55 25.99 -33.26
N LEU A 240 24.85 26.24 -33.24
CA LEU A 240 25.76 25.77 -32.20
C LEU A 240 25.18 26.02 -30.79
N PRO A 241 25.46 25.13 -29.81
CA PRO A 241 24.96 25.31 -28.45
C PRO A 241 25.59 26.56 -27.83
N SER A 242 24.83 27.66 -27.77
CA SER A 242 25.22 28.82 -26.98
C SER A 242 25.05 28.46 -25.50
N TYR A 243 26.17 28.38 -24.80
CA TYR A 243 26.24 28.22 -23.35
C TYR A 243 25.72 29.51 -22.68
N SER A 244 24.39 29.64 -22.61
CA SER A 244 23.73 30.60 -21.72
C SER A 244 23.33 29.83 -20.46
N ALA A 245 23.88 30.24 -19.32
CA ALA A 245 23.54 29.73 -17.99
C ALA A 245 22.13 30.19 -17.56
N SER A 246 21.12 29.86 -18.35
CA SER A 246 19.72 30.07 -17.99
C SER A 246 19.23 28.89 -17.17
N VAL A 247 18.45 29.20 -16.12
CA VAL A 247 17.71 28.23 -15.32
C VAL A 247 16.91 27.37 -16.30
N ARG A 248 17.35 26.14 -16.55
CA ARG A 248 16.72 25.22 -17.48
C ARG A 248 15.29 24.98 -16.99
N THR A 249 14.32 25.65 -17.61
CA THR A 249 12.92 25.31 -17.43
C THR A 249 12.77 23.90 -17.98
N VAL A 250 12.54 22.93 -17.09
CA VAL A 250 12.34 21.53 -17.48
C VAL A 250 11.14 21.51 -18.44
N SER A 251 11.34 21.04 -19.68
CA SER A 251 10.24 20.94 -20.65
C SER A 251 9.13 20.09 -20.07
N ALA A 252 7.87 20.48 -20.31
CA ALA A 252 6.69 19.83 -19.75
C ALA A 252 6.64 18.34 -20.11
N ARG A 253 7.19 17.94 -21.27
CA ARG A 253 7.36 16.54 -21.67
C ARG A 253 8.33 15.75 -20.78
N GLN A 254 9.42 16.38 -20.32
CA GLN A 254 10.37 15.73 -19.41
C GLN A 254 9.74 15.52 -18.02
N ALA A 255 9.02 16.54 -17.52
CA ALA A 255 8.25 16.43 -16.29
C ALA A 255 7.17 15.33 -16.37
N TYR A 256 6.40 15.28 -17.47
CA TYR A 256 5.40 14.24 -17.70
C TYR A 256 5.98 12.82 -17.74
N ARG A 257 7.11 12.60 -18.44
CA ARG A 257 7.76 11.26 -18.48
C ARG A 257 8.17 10.79 -17.08
N ARG A 258 8.64 11.70 -16.22
CA ARG A 258 8.96 11.39 -14.82
C ARG A 258 7.69 11.06 -14.03
N ILE A 259 6.69 11.93 -14.07
CA ILE A 259 5.41 11.75 -13.37
C ILE A 259 4.76 10.43 -13.77
N ARG A 260 4.75 10.08 -15.06
CA ARG A 260 4.24 8.81 -15.57
C ARG A 260 4.91 7.61 -14.91
N ARG A 261 6.23 7.64 -14.70
CA ARG A 261 6.95 6.55 -14.01
C ARG A 261 6.56 6.47 -12.53
N VAL A 262 6.49 7.60 -11.84
CA VAL A 262 6.09 7.65 -10.42
C VAL A 262 4.67 7.14 -10.24
N LEU A 263 3.74 7.62 -11.08
CA LEU A 263 2.34 7.20 -11.07
C LEU A 263 2.20 5.71 -11.41
N GLN A 264 2.93 5.19 -12.40
CA GLN A 264 2.94 3.75 -12.70
C GLN A 264 3.48 2.89 -11.55
N LEU A 265 4.37 3.42 -10.72
CA LEU A 265 4.88 2.70 -9.55
C LEU A 265 3.92 2.78 -8.36
N GLN A 266 3.18 3.89 -8.22
CA GLN A 266 2.35 4.20 -7.05
C GLN A 266 0.84 4.07 -7.26
N TRP A 267 0.33 3.84 -8.49
CA TRP A 267 -1.12 3.86 -8.77
C TRP A 267 -1.92 2.88 -7.91
N ARG A 268 -1.36 1.70 -7.62
CA ARG A 268 -1.97 0.72 -6.69
C ARG A 268 -2.16 1.30 -5.29
N GLY A 269 -1.15 2.05 -4.83
CA GLY A 269 -1.19 2.76 -3.57
C GLY A 269 -2.21 3.88 -3.54
N VAL A 270 -2.25 4.69 -4.59
CA VAL A 270 -3.21 5.79 -4.76
C VAL A 270 -4.64 5.25 -4.82
N ALA A 271 -4.88 4.18 -5.59
CA ALA A 271 -6.19 3.54 -5.68
C ALA A 271 -6.67 3.04 -4.30
N LEU A 272 -5.78 2.38 -3.54
CA LEU A 272 -6.13 1.90 -2.21
C LEU A 272 -6.46 3.05 -1.26
N VAL A 273 -5.63 4.11 -1.25
CA VAL A 273 -5.87 5.32 -0.44
C VAL A 273 -7.24 5.94 -0.75
N LEU A 274 -7.61 6.07 -2.02
CA LEU A 274 -8.90 6.62 -2.42
C LEU A 274 -10.08 5.75 -1.97
N ILE A 275 -9.98 4.42 -2.12
CA ILE A 275 -11.00 3.48 -1.63
C ILE A 275 -11.18 3.63 -0.11
N ILE A 276 -10.07 3.73 0.62
CA ILE A 276 -10.08 3.83 2.08
C ILE A 276 -10.68 5.15 2.55
N ILE A 277 -10.29 6.27 1.93
CA ILE A 277 -10.85 7.58 2.26
C ILE A 277 -12.36 7.59 1.98
N ALA A 278 -12.80 7.03 0.86
CA ALA A 278 -14.23 6.92 0.53
C ALA A 278 -14.97 6.09 1.59
N ASN A 279 -14.43 4.94 1.98
CA ASN A 279 -15.01 4.09 3.02
C ASN A 279 -15.06 4.82 4.37
N VAL A 280 -13.98 5.49 4.79
CA VAL A 280 -13.93 6.19 6.08
C VAL A 280 -14.93 7.34 6.14
N ILE A 281 -15.07 8.12 5.06
CA ILE A 281 -16.09 9.19 4.99
C ILE A 281 -17.50 8.58 5.07
N PHE A 282 -17.76 7.52 4.31
CA PHE A 282 -19.04 6.82 4.34
C PHE A 282 -19.36 6.30 5.76
N PHE A 283 -18.43 5.57 6.38
CA PHE A 283 -18.59 5.06 7.73
C PHE A 283 -18.80 6.18 8.74
N ALA A 284 -17.99 7.25 8.68
CA ALA A 284 -18.12 8.36 9.62
C ALA A 284 -19.50 9.01 9.53
N VAL A 285 -20.00 9.32 8.33
CA VAL A 285 -21.35 9.89 8.16
C VAL A 285 -22.40 8.92 8.70
N THR A 286 -22.35 7.66 8.28
CA THR A 286 -23.33 6.65 8.71
C THR A 286 -23.34 6.45 10.22
N PHE A 287 -22.19 6.32 10.87
CA PHE A 287 -22.11 6.12 12.32
C PHE A 287 -22.49 7.38 13.10
N ILE A 288 -22.18 8.58 12.61
CA ILE A 288 -22.60 9.84 13.24
C ILE A 288 -24.13 9.97 13.19
N ASP A 289 -24.74 9.67 12.05
CA ASP A 289 -26.20 9.73 11.90
C ASP A 289 -26.90 8.68 12.79
N LEU A 290 -26.36 7.46 12.81
CA LEU A 290 -26.77 6.37 13.68
C LEU A 290 -26.68 6.75 15.17
N ASP A 291 -25.55 7.32 15.59
CA ASP A 291 -25.35 7.74 16.97
C ASP A 291 -26.24 8.91 17.36
N SER A 292 -26.47 9.86 16.45
CA SER A 292 -27.39 10.99 16.65
C SER A 292 -28.84 10.52 16.84
N ALA A 293 -29.27 9.51 16.06
CA ALA A 293 -30.59 8.91 16.19
C ALA A 293 -30.77 8.12 17.51
N LEU A 294 -29.71 7.50 18.02
CA LEU A 294 -29.74 6.66 19.22
C LEU A 294 -29.34 7.40 20.52
N LYS A 295 -28.86 8.64 20.44
CA LYS A 295 -28.48 9.42 21.62
C LYS A 295 -29.70 9.63 22.52
N PRO A 296 -29.59 9.48 23.87
CA PRO A 296 -30.70 9.62 24.80
C PRO A 296 -31.08 11.09 25.01
N THR A 297 -31.55 11.74 23.95
CA THR A 297 -32.09 13.10 23.97
C THR A 297 -33.60 13.04 24.22
N ARG A 298 -34.17 14.09 24.81
CA ARG A 298 -35.61 14.16 25.06
C ARG A 298 -36.43 13.89 23.78
N ALA A 299 -36.03 14.45 22.65
CA ALA A 299 -36.71 14.26 21.37
C ALA A 299 -36.66 12.79 20.90
N ASN A 300 -35.50 12.13 21.02
CA ASN A 300 -35.37 10.72 20.64
C ASN A 300 -36.15 9.80 21.59
N MET A 301 -36.18 10.12 22.89
CA MET A 301 -36.98 9.38 23.87
C MET A 301 -38.49 9.52 23.60
N GLU A 302 -38.94 10.73 23.25
CA GLU A 302 -40.34 10.97 22.83
C GLU A 302 -40.67 10.19 21.54
N LYS A 303 -39.72 10.11 20.59
CA LYS A 303 -39.88 9.32 19.36
C LYS A 303 -39.90 7.82 19.62
N ALA A 304 -39.17 7.32 20.62
CA ALA A 304 -39.12 5.91 21.00
C ALA A 304 -40.33 5.46 21.83
N LEU A 305 -41.08 6.41 22.42
CA LEU A 305 -42.20 6.12 23.32
C LEU A 305 -43.28 5.21 22.71
N PRO A 306 -43.73 5.37 21.45
CA PRO A 306 -44.74 4.49 20.86
C PRO A 306 -44.27 3.04 20.73
N TRP A 307 -42.99 2.84 20.38
CA TRP A 307 -42.38 1.52 20.28
C TRP A 307 -42.29 0.84 21.65
N VAL A 308 -41.81 1.57 22.66
CA VAL A 308 -41.69 1.05 24.03
C VAL A 308 -43.08 0.77 24.64
N ALA A 309 -44.06 1.63 24.38
CA ALA A 309 -45.44 1.41 24.80
C ALA A 309 -46.06 0.17 24.13
N CYS A 310 -45.76 -0.07 22.86
CA CYS A 310 -46.17 -1.28 22.16
C CYS A 310 -45.56 -2.52 22.82
N LEU A 311 -44.23 -2.55 23.02
CA LEU A 311 -43.53 -3.69 23.61
C LEU A 311 -44.09 -4.06 24.97
N ALA A 312 -44.40 -3.06 25.79
CA ALA A 312 -44.91 -3.32 27.13
C ALA A 312 -46.41 -3.66 27.14
N ALA A 313 -47.18 -3.26 26.13
CA ALA A 313 -48.57 -3.70 25.94
C ALA A 313 -48.68 -5.13 25.39
N THR A 314 -47.67 -5.61 24.66
CA THR A 314 -47.63 -6.95 24.06
C THR A 314 -46.83 -7.97 24.89
N GLU A 315 -46.55 -7.66 26.16
CA GLU A 315 -45.74 -8.51 27.07
C GLU A 315 -44.36 -8.88 26.49
N GLY A 316 -43.77 -7.98 25.69
CA GLY A 316 -42.46 -8.16 25.07
C GLY A 316 -42.48 -8.82 23.68
N ASP A 317 -43.65 -9.00 23.05
CA ASP A 317 -43.72 -9.52 21.68
C ASP A 317 -43.21 -8.49 20.66
N ARG A 318 -41.97 -8.73 20.19
CA ARG A 318 -41.22 -7.87 19.27
C ARG A 318 -41.86 -7.78 17.88
N GLU A 319 -42.35 -8.89 17.34
CA GLU A 319 -42.80 -8.96 15.94
C GLU A 319 -44.00 -8.05 15.71
N LYS A 320 -44.90 -7.96 16.70
CA LYS A 320 -46.04 -7.06 16.68
C LYS A 320 -45.66 -5.58 16.72
N CYS A 321 -44.50 -5.26 17.28
CA CYS A 321 -44.01 -3.90 17.47
C CYS A 321 -42.93 -3.48 16.47
N ASP A 322 -42.58 -4.33 15.49
CA ASP A 322 -41.52 -4.05 14.52
C ASP A 322 -41.84 -2.82 13.65
N HIS A 323 -43.12 -2.56 13.35
CA HIS A 323 -43.54 -1.37 12.59
C HIS A 323 -43.21 -0.06 13.32
N GLU A 324 -43.37 -0.02 14.65
CA GLU A 324 -43.00 1.15 15.45
C GLU A 324 -41.48 1.21 15.67
N ALA A 325 -40.83 0.04 15.81
CA ALA A 325 -39.38 -0.06 15.87
C ALA A 325 -38.72 0.50 14.59
N ALA A 326 -39.25 0.16 13.40
CA ALA A 326 -38.75 0.59 12.09
C ALA A 326 -38.69 2.12 11.91
N LYS A 327 -39.54 2.89 12.63
CA LYS A 327 -39.55 4.36 12.56
C LYS A 327 -38.45 5.01 13.40
N VAL A 328 -37.95 4.28 14.40
CA VAL A 328 -36.98 4.75 15.39
C VAL A 328 -35.60 4.18 15.10
N ARG A 329 -35.56 2.91 14.66
CA ARG A 329 -34.32 2.18 14.44
C ARG A 329 -33.64 2.60 13.13
N PRO A 330 -32.31 2.72 13.15
CA PRO A 330 -31.48 2.81 11.95
C PRO A 330 -31.69 1.63 11.00
N ASP A 331 -31.55 1.86 9.70
CA ASP A 331 -31.77 0.84 8.67
C ASP A 331 -30.85 -0.38 8.82
N GLU A 332 -31.43 -1.58 8.79
CA GLU A 332 -30.70 -2.85 8.89
C GLU A 332 -29.74 -3.06 7.71
N GLY A 333 -30.17 -2.66 6.51
CA GLY A 333 -29.37 -2.78 5.28
C GLY A 333 -28.13 -1.91 5.35
N LEU A 334 -28.26 -0.69 5.87
CA LEU A 334 -27.16 0.23 6.12
C LEU A 334 -26.14 -0.33 7.11
N LEU A 335 -26.60 -0.89 8.24
CA LEU A 335 -25.73 -1.54 9.23
C LEU A 335 -24.97 -2.73 8.63
N LEU A 336 -25.66 -3.58 7.87
CA LEU A 336 -25.03 -4.71 7.20
C LEU A 336 -24.02 -4.27 6.14
N ALA A 337 -24.37 -3.27 5.33
CA ALA A 337 -23.48 -2.73 4.30
C ALA A 337 -22.18 -2.20 4.91
N VAL A 338 -22.26 -1.49 6.04
CA VAL A 338 -21.08 -0.99 6.76
C VAL A 338 -20.21 -2.14 7.26
N LEU A 339 -20.80 -3.15 7.91
CA LEU A 339 -20.05 -4.31 8.41
C LEU A 339 -19.35 -5.09 7.28
N ILE A 340 -20.04 -5.32 6.16
CA ILE A 340 -19.46 -5.99 5.00
C ILE A 340 -18.34 -5.13 4.38
N LEU A 341 -18.57 -3.84 4.14
CA LEU A 341 -17.56 -2.95 3.57
C LEU A 341 -16.31 -2.86 4.44
N LEU A 342 -16.49 -2.84 5.76
CA LEU A 342 -15.38 -2.82 6.72
C LEU A 342 -14.56 -4.11 6.67
N SER A 343 -15.23 -5.28 6.57
CA SER A 343 -14.55 -6.57 6.37
C SER A 343 -13.87 -6.72 5.00
N LEU A 344 -14.37 -6.03 3.96
CA LEU A 344 -13.79 -6.08 2.61
C LEU A 344 -12.54 -5.19 2.45
N VAL A 345 -12.15 -4.42 3.47
CA VAL A 345 -10.97 -3.56 3.42
C VAL A 345 -9.70 -4.38 3.16
N GLY A 346 -9.53 -5.53 3.83
CA GLY A 346 -8.37 -6.39 3.59
C GLY A 346 -8.35 -7.03 2.20
N PHE A 347 -9.51 -7.27 1.60
CA PHE A 347 -9.61 -7.77 0.23
C PHE A 347 -9.02 -6.78 -0.79
N TRP A 348 -9.37 -5.50 -0.68
CA TRP A 348 -8.79 -4.46 -1.54
C TRP A 348 -7.29 -4.30 -1.34
N ASN A 349 -6.82 -4.39 -0.09
CA ASN A 349 -5.39 -4.39 0.21
C ASN A 349 -4.67 -5.56 -0.47
N PHE A 350 -5.24 -6.78 -0.41
CA PHE A 350 -4.69 -7.93 -1.10
C PHE A 350 -4.64 -7.71 -2.61
N ILE A 351 -5.76 -7.36 -3.25
CA ILE A 351 -5.80 -7.19 -4.72
C ILE A 351 -4.81 -6.14 -5.21
N LEU A 352 -4.69 -5.02 -4.50
CA LEU A 352 -3.86 -3.91 -4.95
C LEU A 352 -2.38 -4.13 -4.65
N PHE A 353 -2.02 -4.84 -3.57
CA PHE A 353 -0.62 -5.06 -3.20
C PHE A 353 -0.05 -6.44 -3.55
N ALA A 354 -0.89 -7.44 -3.82
CA ALA A 354 -0.46 -8.73 -4.34
C ALA A 354 0.00 -8.58 -5.79
N ARG A 355 1.33 -8.52 -5.99
CA ARG A 355 1.93 -8.45 -7.32
C ARG A 355 2.16 -9.88 -7.85
N PRO A 356 1.98 -10.14 -9.17
CA PRO A 356 2.34 -11.42 -9.78
C PRO A 356 3.80 -11.84 -9.51
N SER A 357 4.70 -10.87 -9.31
CA SER A 357 6.10 -11.11 -8.95
C SER A 357 6.27 -11.79 -7.59
N ILE A 358 5.37 -11.58 -6.64
CA ILE A 358 5.40 -12.22 -5.31
C ILE A 358 5.16 -13.72 -5.45
N PHE A 359 4.18 -14.13 -6.26
CA PHE A 359 3.89 -15.54 -6.52
C PHE A 359 5.04 -16.25 -7.23
N ARG A 360 5.69 -15.59 -8.19
CA ARG A 360 6.94 -16.10 -8.79
C ARG A 360 8.06 -16.24 -7.77
N GLY A 361 8.20 -15.26 -6.87
CA GLY A 361 9.17 -15.32 -5.77
C GLY A 361 8.95 -16.51 -4.84
N TRP A 362 7.69 -16.83 -4.52
CA TRP A 362 7.36 -18.04 -3.76
C TRP A 362 7.66 -19.32 -4.56
N ALA A 363 7.32 -19.37 -5.85
CA ALA A 363 7.64 -20.52 -6.69
C ALA A 363 9.16 -20.77 -6.77
N ASP A 364 9.96 -19.71 -6.94
CA ASP A 364 11.42 -19.79 -6.94
C ASP A 364 11.97 -20.20 -5.57
N PHE A 365 11.39 -19.68 -4.47
CA PHE A 365 11.77 -20.05 -3.11
C PHE A 365 11.52 -21.54 -2.84
N TYR A 366 10.35 -22.06 -3.21
CA TYR A 366 10.03 -23.48 -3.05
C TYR A 366 10.88 -24.37 -3.95
N LYS A 367 11.14 -23.96 -5.19
CA LYS A 367 12.06 -24.68 -6.10
C LYS A 367 13.47 -24.75 -5.56
N ASN A 368 13.99 -23.67 -4.98
CA ASN A 368 15.35 -23.67 -4.43
C ASN A 368 15.46 -24.40 -3.07
N LYS A 369 14.36 -24.48 -2.30
CA LYS A 369 14.33 -25.13 -0.98
C LYS A 369 14.00 -26.62 -1.03
N PHE A 370 13.12 -27.04 -1.95
CA PHE A 370 12.64 -28.41 -2.08
C PHE A 370 13.04 -29.08 -3.39
N GLY A 371 13.61 -28.35 -4.35
CA GLY A 371 14.29 -28.95 -5.49
C GLY A 371 15.51 -29.72 -5.02
N ARG A 372 15.54 -31.03 -5.30
CA ARG A 372 16.75 -31.86 -5.23
C ARG A 372 17.90 -31.10 -5.89
N GLY A 373 19.09 -31.18 -5.29
CA GLY A 373 20.24 -30.33 -5.60
C GLY A 373 20.79 -30.49 -7.01
N GLU A 374 20.09 -29.96 -8.01
CA GLU A 374 20.48 -29.94 -9.42
C GLU A 374 20.79 -28.51 -9.90
N GLY A 375 20.55 -27.50 -9.06
CA GLY A 375 20.84 -26.08 -9.35
C GLY A 375 22.12 -25.52 -8.74
N ARG A 376 22.94 -26.34 -8.06
CA ARG A 376 24.22 -25.87 -7.48
C ARG A 376 25.39 -25.87 -8.47
N LEU A 377 25.09 -26.12 -9.76
CA LEU A 377 26.02 -26.04 -10.89
C LEU A 377 25.71 -24.83 -11.80
N GLU A 378 25.20 -23.72 -11.25
CA GLU A 378 25.34 -22.45 -11.95
C GLU A 378 26.84 -22.11 -12.00
N PHE A 379 27.46 -22.38 -13.15
CA PHE A 379 28.81 -21.93 -13.46
C PHE A 379 28.95 -20.46 -13.06
N VAL A 380 29.89 -20.20 -12.16
CA VAL A 380 30.33 -18.86 -11.78
C VAL A 380 31.04 -18.27 -13.00
N SER A 381 30.25 -17.81 -13.97
CA SER A 381 30.74 -16.90 -14.99
C SER A 381 31.16 -15.61 -14.30
N ALA A 382 32.20 -14.95 -14.82
CA ALA A 382 32.87 -13.79 -14.22
C ALA A 382 31.94 -12.60 -13.87
N ASP A 383 30.66 -12.67 -14.24
CA ASP A 383 29.58 -11.74 -13.88
C ASP A 383 29.03 -11.93 -12.45
N ALA A 384 29.48 -12.96 -11.72
CA ALA A 384 29.14 -13.15 -10.31
C ALA A 384 29.65 -12.02 -9.39
N ARG A 385 30.54 -11.14 -9.87
CA ARG A 385 30.87 -9.88 -9.17
C ARG A 385 29.73 -8.85 -9.21
N GLY A 386 28.73 -9.02 -10.07
CA GLY A 386 27.47 -8.24 -10.05
C GLY A 386 26.43 -8.73 -9.04
N ARG A 387 26.67 -9.86 -8.33
CA ARG A 387 25.81 -10.38 -7.24
C ARG A 387 26.23 -9.87 -5.86
N LEU A 388 27.20 -8.96 -5.75
CA LEU A 388 27.24 -8.05 -4.61
C LEU A 388 26.02 -7.16 -4.73
N ALA A 389 25.14 -7.24 -3.73
CA ALA A 389 23.91 -6.47 -3.65
C ALA A 389 24.12 -5.07 -4.23
N ASP A 390 23.30 -4.68 -5.21
CA ASP A 390 23.28 -3.33 -5.75
C ASP A 390 23.07 -2.36 -4.58
N THR A 391 24.19 -1.84 -4.05
CA THR A 391 24.27 -0.97 -2.89
C THR A 391 23.58 0.35 -3.16
N ARG A 392 23.22 0.65 -4.41
CA ARG A 392 22.39 1.81 -4.79
C ARG A 392 21.00 1.80 -4.17
N SER A 393 20.49 0.64 -3.75
CA SER A 393 19.24 0.55 -2.99
C SER A 393 19.40 0.86 -1.49
N TYR A 394 20.64 0.76 -0.98
CA TYR A 394 21.04 1.12 0.40
C TYR A 394 21.74 2.49 0.48
N GLU A 395 22.13 3.10 -0.66
CA GLU A 395 22.75 4.44 -0.74
C GLU A 395 21.85 5.56 -0.22
N MET A 396 20.56 5.33 0.03
CA MET A 396 19.73 6.32 0.71
C MET A 396 19.95 6.38 2.23
N LEU A 397 20.73 5.47 2.86
CA LEU A 397 20.87 5.42 4.32
C LEU A 397 22.27 5.78 4.87
N ASN A 398 23.25 6.14 4.04
CA ASN A 398 24.58 6.51 4.54
C ASN A 398 25.07 7.85 4.00
N SER A 399 24.70 8.94 4.68
CA SER A 399 25.26 10.28 4.49
C SER A 399 26.07 10.69 5.73
N THR A 400 27.20 10.03 5.98
CA THR A 400 28.21 10.53 6.91
C THR A 400 29.57 10.61 6.22
N GLY A 401 29.88 11.80 5.71
CA GLY A 401 31.19 12.45 5.90
C GLY A 401 32.46 11.82 5.33
N LEU A 402 32.44 11.04 4.25
CA LEU A 402 33.68 10.58 3.59
C LEU A 402 33.77 11.07 2.13
N PRO A 403 34.96 11.51 1.66
CA PRO A 403 35.14 12.01 0.31
C PRO A 403 34.90 10.91 -0.73
N SER A 404 34.24 11.31 -1.83
CA SER A 404 33.84 10.47 -2.95
C SER A 404 35.03 9.70 -3.55
N TYR A 405 35.14 8.41 -3.24
CA TYR A 405 36.00 7.50 -3.99
C TYR A 405 35.33 7.25 -5.34
N LYS A 406 35.89 7.85 -6.40
CA LYS A 406 35.58 7.48 -7.79
C LYS A 406 35.74 5.96 -7.96
N SER A 407 34.67 5.29 -8.37
CA SER A 407 34.76 3.93 -8.89
C SER A 407 35.74 3.90 -10.07
N PRO A 408 36.65 2.91 -10.19
CA PRO A 408 37.48 2.79 -11.37
C PRO A 408 36.58 2.58 -12.59
N SER A 409 36.83 3.31 -13.66
CA SER A 409 36.17 3.08 -14.95
C SER A 409 36.40 1.63 -15.38
N PRO A 410 35.38 0.93 -15.93
CA PRO A 410 35.56 -0.41 -16.43
C PRO A 410 36.53 -0.35 -17.62
N MET A 411 37.74 -0.86 -17.43
CA MET A 411 38.64 -1.13 -18.53
C MET A 411 38.06 -2.29 -19.34
N VAL A 412 37.31 -1.97 -20.38
CA VAL A 412 36.89 -2.93 -21.40
C VAL A 412 38.15 -3.40 -22.12
N ARG A 413 38.65 -4.58 -21.75
CA ARG A 413 39.65 -5.29 -22.55
C ARG A 413 38.91 -5.98 -23.69
N SER A 414 39.13 -5.52 -24.91
CA SER A 414 38.70 -6.19 -26.14
C SER A 414 39.23 -7.64 -26.14
N PRO A 415 38.50 -8.64 -26.66
CA PRO A 415 38.99 -10.01 -26.70
C PRO A 415 40.24 -10.06 -27.59
N SER A 416 41.38 -10.48 -27.04
CA SER A 416 42.57 -10.78 -27.84
C SER A 416 42.30 -12.04 -28.69
N PRO A 417 42.71 -12.09 -29.97
CA PRO A 417 42.34 -13.19 -30.88
C PRO A 417 43.10 -14.52 -30.65
N ALA A 418 43.80 -14.68 -29.52
CA ALA A 418 44.79 -15.75 -29.34
C ALA A 418 44.25 -17.04 -28.69
N ARG A 419 42.94 -17.20 -28.51
CA ARG A 419 42.34 -18.44 -27.99
C ARG A 419 41.05 -18.80 -28.73
N MET A 420 41.20 -19.23 -29.98
CA MET A 420 40.37 -20.26 -30.62
C MET A 420 41.16 -20.84 -31.78
N ALA A 421 42.25 -21.54 -31.45
CA ALA A 421 42.88 -22.48 -32.36
C ALA A 421 42.64 -23.88 -31.80
N GLY A 422 41.85 -24.68 -32.51
CA GLY A 422 41.83 -26.13 -32.32
C GLY A 422 40.44 -26.77 -32.25
N THR A 423 39.78 -26.93 -33.40
CA THR A 423 39.29 -28.25 -33.87
C THR A 423 38.99 -28.16 -35.37
N LYS A 424 39.57 -29.10 -36.12
CA LYS A 424 39.56 -29.23 -37.58
C LYS A 424 38.18 -29.61 -38.14
N SER A 425 37.80 -29.06 -39.30
CA SER A 425 37.68 -29.79 -40.58
C SER A 425 37.31 -28.80 -41.72
N PRO A 426 37.81 -28.99 -42.97
CA PRO A 426 37.69 -28.01 -44.05
C PRO A 426 36.52 -28.32 -44.99
N GLU A 427 35.99 -27.31 -45.67
CA GLU A 427 35.55 -27.45 -47.07
C GLU A 427 35.27 -26.09 -47.72
N ASN A 428 35.96 -25.89 -48.85
CA ASN A 428 35.58 -25.08 -50.02
C ASN A 428 35.38 -23.56 -49.92
N GLY A 429 36.31 -22.85 -50.60
CA GLY A 429 35.89 -21.83 -51.57
C GLY A 429 36.30 -20.38 -51.26
N GLN A 430 37.17 -19.85 -52.13
CA GLN A 430 37.46 -18.42 -52.35
C GLN A 430 38.14 -17.61 -51.23
N PHE A 431 39.47 -17.53 -51.29
CA PHE A 431 40.22 -16.38 -50.76
C PHE A 431 40.44 -15.36 -51.87
N GLY A 432 39.77 -14.22 -51.75
CA GLY A 432 39.94 -13.08 -52.64
C GLY A 432 39.06 -11.92 -52.21
N ARG A 433 39.43 -11.22 -51.14
CA ARG A 433 38.95 -9.86 -50.87
C ARG A 433 39.92 -9.13 -49.95
N ASP A 434 40.46 -8.04 -50.48
CA ASP A 434 41.32 -7.09 -49.79
C ASP A 434 40.67 -6.60 -48.49
N ALA A 435 41.42 -6.67 -47.39
CA ALA A 435 41.00 -6.11 -46.11
C ALA A 435 41.00 -4.57 -46.21
N ARG A 436 39.82 -3.97 -46.41
CA ARG A 436 39.65 -2.51 -46.44
C ARG A 436 39.88 -1.94 -45.04
N TYR A 437 40.98 -1.22 -44.85
CA TYR A 437 41.31 -0.53 -43.61
C TYR A 437 40.29 0.57 -43.29
N VAL A 438 39.64 0.47 -42.12
CA VAL A 438 38.72 1.50 -41.61
C VAL A 438 39.44 2.28 -40.52
N ARG A 439 39.64 3.58 -40.75
CA ARG A 439 40.30 4.49 -39.80
C ARG A 439 39.42 4.78 -38.56
N PRO A 440 39.98 4.81 -37.34
CA PRO A 440 39.27 5.29 -36.16
C PRO A 440 39.03 6.82 -36.21
N SER A 441 37.89 7.29 -35.68
CA SER A 441 37.43 8.69 -35.75
C SER A 441 38.26 9.72 -34.97
N MET A 442 39.35 9.31 -34.32
CA MET A 442 40.20 10.19 -33.49
C MET A 442 41.69 10.17 -33.90
N SER A 443 42.02 9.67 -35.10
CA SER A 443 43.39 9.74 -35.64
C SER A 443 43.52 10.90 -36.62
N PHE A 444 44.52 11.78 -36.41
CA PHE A 444 44.86 12.90 -37.29
C PHE A 444 46.05 12.60 -38.23
N SER A 445 46.46 11.33 -38.33
CA SER A 445 47.54 10.90 -39.23
C SER A 445 46.96 10.02 -40.34
N SER A 446 46.93 10.53 -41.58
CA SER A 446 46.63 9.73 -42.77
C SER A 446 47.92 9.23 -43.43
N PRO A 447 48.01 7.95 -43.83
CA PRO A 447 49.10 7.51 -44.69
C PRO A 447 48.93 8.16 -46.07
N ARG A 448 49.98 8.80 -46.59
CA ARG A 448 50.02 9.16 -48.01
C ARG A 448 50.28 7.88 -48.82
N PRO A 449 49.54 7.63 -49.92
CA PRO A 449 49.90 6.56 -50.83
C PRO A 449 51.31 6.81 -51.38
N PRO A 450 52.11 5.76 -51.64
CA PRO A 450 53.42 5.94 -52.23
C PRO A 450 53.24 6.63 -53.59
N SER A 451 53.72 7.86 -53.69
CA SER A 451 53.91 8.53 -54.97
C SER A 451 54.87 7.67 -55.78
N ALA A 452 54.37 7.15 -56.91
CA ALA A 452 55.20 6.49 -57.90
C ALA A 452 56.27 7.47 -58.39
N SER A 453 57.49 7.33 -57.87
CA SER A 453 58.68 7.98 -58.39
C SER A 453 59.84 6.99 -58.36
N GLN A 454 60.02 6.34 -59.51
CA GLN A 454 61.27 5.95 -60.13
C GLN A 454 62.33 5.22 -59.27
N GLY A 455 62.51 3.93 -59.60
CA GLY A 455 63.83 3.35 -59.83
C GLY A 455 64.81 3.39 -58.67
N ARG A 456 64.57 2.59 -57.63
CA ARG A 456 65.64 2.07 -56.78
C ARG A 456 65.41 0.57 -56.58
N ASP A 457 66.29 -0.23 -57.17
CA ASP A 457 66.40 -1.65 -56.88
C ASP A 457 66.66 -1.82 -55.38
N TRP A 458 65.85 -2.67 -54.76
CA TRP A 458 66.00 -3.02 -53.36
C TRP A 458 67.11 -4.09 -53.26
N ASP A 459 68.24 -3.73 -52.63
CA ASP A 459 69.38 -4.63 -52.45
C ASP A 459 69.26 -5.43 -51.13
N PRO A 460 69.06 -6.76 -51.19
CA PRO A 460 68.92 -7.62 -50.02
C PRO A 460 70.19 -7.68 -49.15
N LYS A 461 71.37 -7.24 -49.64
CA LYS A 461 72.61 -7.22 -48.85
C LYS A 461 72.72 -6.07 -47.86
N THR A 462 71.81 -5.09 -47.94
CA THR A 462 71.76 -3.94 -47.02
C THR A 462 70.91 -4.18 -45.77
N THR A 463 70.21 -5.31 -45.71
CA THR A 463 69.36 -5.71 -44.58
C THR A 463 69.91 -7.03 -44.02
N PHE A 464 70.01 -7.16 -42.69
CA PHE A 464 70.44 -8.40 -42.00
C PHE A 464 69.40 -9.55 -42.11
N ALA A 465 68.87 -9.80 -43.31
CA ALA A 465 67.93 -10.87 -43.60
C ALA A 465 68.71 -12.07 -44.18
N PRO A 466 68.42 -13.32 -43.75
CA PRO A 466 69.06 -14.50 -44.34
C PRO A 466 68.52 -14.72 -45.76
N ALA A 467 69.42 -14.92 -46.72
CA ALA A 467 69.05 -15.37 -48.07
C ALA A 467 68.89 -16.89 -48.08
N VAL A 468 67.72 -17.38 -48.51
CA VAL A 468 67.49 -18.80 -48.80
C VAL A 468 67.75 -19.00 -50.29
N HIS A 469 68.91 -19.58 -50.62
CA HIS A 469 69.17 -20.16 -51.93
C HIS A 469 68.64 -21.60 -51.93
N LEU A 470 67.81 -21.95 -52.92
CA LEU A 470 67.56 -23.32 -53.34
C LEU A 470 67.98 -23.40 -54.81
N GLU A 471 69.09 -24.10 -55.04
CA GLU A 471 69.46 -24.67 -56.33
C GLU A 471 68.58 -25.92 -56.53
N ASP A 472 67.87 -25.99 -57.64
CA ASP A 472 67.32 -27.25 -58.16
C ASP A 472 68.31 -27.74 -59.24
N ASP A 473 69.01 -28.83 -58.92
CA ASP A 473 69.63 -29.75 -59.88
C ASP A 473 68.55 -30.73 -60.41
N ASP A 474 68.72 -31.11 -61.68
CA ASP A 474 67.98 -32.04 -62.55
C ASP A 474 66.68 -31.58 -63.26
#